data_AF-A0A962X7J7-F1
#
_entry.id   AF-A0A962X7J7-F1
#
_cell.length_a   1.000
_cell.length_b   1.000
_cell.length_c   1.000
_cell.angle_alpha   90.00
_cell.angle_beta   90.00
_cell.angle_gamma   90.00
#
_symmetry.space_group_name_H-M   'P 1'
#
loop_
_entity.id
_entity.type
_entity.pdbx_description
1 polymer ?
#
loop_
_entity_poly.entity_id
_entity_poly.type
_entity_poly.pdbx_seq_one_letter_code
_entity_poly.pdbx_strand_id
1 'polypeptide(L)'
;MNPPRSLRPSEPGTKPGLARQHFRRIAAHGFGDPYNAYPHSMIAYKGYVYVGTTRANLCMLKVSKIPSRFAFWPVECPEDLYDLDMRAQIWRYDPVVEEWREVYRSPWIDSVEGKCIPRDMGYR
;
A
#
# COMPACT_ATOMS: atom_id res chain seq x y z
N MET A 1 -26.50 58.71 15.99
CA MET A 1 -26.20 58.18 14.63
C MET A 1 -24.83 57.55 14.68
N ASN A 2 -24.71 56.23 14.48
CA ASN A 2 -23.40 55.56 14.36
C ASN A 2 -22.99 55.48 12.88
N PRO A 3 -21.72 55.70 12.54
CA PRO A 3 -21.25 55.65 11.17
C PRO A 3 -21.30 54.21 10.62
N PRO A 4 -21.47 54.04 9.29
CA PRO A 4 -21.54 52.73 8.67
C PRO A 4 -20.21 51.99 8.77
N ARG A 5 -20.31 50.69 9.05
CA ARG A 5 -19.20 49.75 9.21
C ARG A 5 -18.38 49.73 7.90
N SER A 6 -17.15 50.23 7.95
CA SER A 6 -16.18 50.13 6.86
C SER A 6 -15.99 48.66 6.47
N LEU A 7 -16.33 48.32 5.21
CA LEU A 7 -16.06 47.02 4.61
C LEU A 7 -14.56 46.95 4.34
N ARG A 8 -13.83 46.23 5.19
CA ARG A 8 -12.45 45.85 4.89
C ARG A 8 -12.44 45.03 3.59
N PRO A 9 -11.46 45.23 2.69
CA PRO A 9 -11.24 44.32 1.58
C PRO A 9 -11.12 42.90 2.12
N SER A 10 -11.92 41.98 1.58
CA SER A 10 -11.88 40.57 1.94
C SER A 10 -10.46 40.05 1.72
N GLU A 11 -9.87 39.46 2.76
CA GLU A 11 -8.62 38.70 2.60
C GLU A 11 -8.81 37.71 1.45
N PRO A 12 -7.82 37.55 0.54
CA PRO A 12 -7.94 36.59 -0.55
C PRO A 12 -8.17 35.21 0.07
N GLY A 13 -9.40 34.70 -0.10
CA GLY A 13 -9.84 33.45 0.51
C GLY A 13 -8.88 32.32 0.17
N THR A 14 -8.54 31.51 1.17
CA THR A 14 -7.66 30.35 1.01
C THR A 14 -8.10 29.50 -0.18
N LYS A 15 -7.17 29.22 -1.11
CA LYS A 15 -7.46 28.35 -2.25
C LYS A 15 -7.97 27.00 -1.73
N PRO A 16 -9.06 26.46 -2.28
CA PRO A 16 -9.54 25.14 -1.88
C PRO A 16 -8.46 24.09 -2.14
N GLY A 17 -8.36 23.10 -1.24
CA GLY A 17 -7.43 21.98 -1.39
C GLY A 17 -7.77 21.07 -2.57
N LEU A 18 -6.99 19.99 -2.74
CA LEU A 18 -7.23 19.01 -3.80
C LEU A 18 -8.54 18.23 -3.55
N ALA A 19 -9.43 18.23 -4.53
CA ALA A 19 -10.60 17.35 -4.60
C ALA A 19 -10.31 16.00 -5.27
N ARG A 20 -11.26 15.05 -5.14
CA ARG A 20 -11.20 13.69 -5.71
C ARG A 20 -10.81 13.67 -7.19
N GLN A 21 -11.32 14.62 -7.98
CA GLN A 21 -11.05 14.72 -9.42
C GLN A 21 -9.57 15.00 -9.77
N HIS A 22 -8.76 15.43 -8.81
CA HIS A 22 -7.32 15.63 -9.00
C HIS A 22 -6.51 14.35 -8.74
N PHE A 23 -7.14 13.27 -8.30
CA PHE A 23 -6.48 11.99 -8.04
C PHE A 23 -6.95 10.94 -9.04
N ARG A 24 -6.00 10.15 -9.53
CA ARG A 24 -6.25 8.98 -10.37
C ARG A 24 -5.79 7.73 -9.62
N ARG A 25 -6.65 6.71 -9.60
CA ARG A 25 -6.27 5.39 -9.06
C ARG A 25 -5.34 4.71 -10.05
N ILE A 26 -4.07 4.55 -9.67
CA ILE A 26 -3.06 3.87 -10.50
C ILE A 26 -2.84 2.41 -10.12
N ALA A 27 -3.23 2.00 -8.91
CA ALA A 27 -3.15 0.61 -8.45
C ALA A 27 -4.47 0.17 -7.82
N ALA A 28 -4.83 -1.10 -8.04
CA ALA A 28 -5.98 -1.74 -7.42
C ALA A 28 -5.64 -3.21 -7.13
N HIS A 29 -6.35 -3.83 -6.18
CA HIS A 29 -6.27 -5.27 -5.89
C HIS A 29 -4.84 -5.79 -5.67
N GLY A 30 -3.98 -5.01 -5.00
CA GLY A 30 -2.60 -5.41 -4.71
C GLY A 30 -1.76 -5.72 -5.95
N PHE A 31 -1.91 -4.91 -7.01
CA PHE A 31 -1.24 -5.14 -8.31
C PHE A 31 -1.70 -6.42 -9.02
N GLY A 32 -2.92 -6.89 -8.71
CA GLY A 32 -3.46 -8.16 -9.19
C GLY A 32 -3.27 -9.32 -8.20
N ASP A 33 -2.51 -9.13 -7.13
CA ASP A 33 -2.32 -10.09 -6.05
C ASP A 33 -2.95 -9.56 -4.74
N PRO A 34 -4.04 -10.18 -4.23
CA PRO A 34 -4.73 -9.70 -3.03
C PRO A 34 -3.86 -9.73 -1.77
N TYR A 35 -2.78 -10.52 -1.74
CA TYR A 35 -1.85 -10.59 -0.61
C TYR A 35 -0.88 -9.39 -0.56
N ASN A 36 -0.88 -8.51 -1.57
CA ASN A 36 -0.22 -7.20 -1.54
C ASN A 36 -1.15 -6.09 -1.02
N ALA A 37 -1.93 -6.37 0.02
CA ALA A 37 -2.88 -5.41 0.57
C ALA A 37 -2.22 -4.21 1.29
N TYR A 38 -0.92 -4.29 1.61
CA TYR A 38 -0.21 -3.26 2.35
C TYR A 38 1.03 -2.73 1.60
N PRO A 39 0.92 -1.56 0.93
CA PRO A 39 2.08 -0.84 0.40
C PRO A 39 2.83 -0.21 1.59
N HIS A 40 3.95 -0.80 1.97
CA HIS A 40 4.67 -0.41 3.17
C HIS A 40 5.51 0.85 2.95
N SER A 41 6.15 0.96 1.79
CA SER A 41 7.07 2.04 1.46
C SER A 41 6.94 2.45 0.01
N MET A 42 7.23 3.72 -0.29
CA MET A 42 7.17 4.24 -1.65
C MET A 42 8.23 5.31 -1.90
N ILE A 43 8.76 5.36 -3.12
CA ILE A 43 9.67 6.43 -3.57
C ILE A 43 9.47 6.74 -5.06
N ALA A 44 9.54 8.02 -5.42
CA ALA A 44 9.68 8.44 -6.81
C ALA A 44 11.17 8.52 -7.17
N TYR A 45 11.62 7.75 -8.16
CA TYR A 45 13.02 7.69 -8.55
C TYR A 45 13.16 7.44 -10.06
N LYS A 46 14.00 8.28 -10.71
CA LYS A 46 14.29 8.20 -12.16
C LYS A 46 13.04 8.08 -13.05
N GLY A 47 11.99 8.85 -12.75
CA GLY A 47 10.75 8.87 -13.53
C GLY A 47 9.76 7.74 -13.23
N TYR A 48 10.06 6.87 -12.26
CA TYR A 48 9.19 5.78 -11.84
C TYR A 48 8.73 5.95 -10.39
N VAL A 49 7.62 5.31 -10.02
CA VAL A 49 7.23 5.14 -8.62
C VAL A 49 7.52 3.70 -8.21
N TYR A 50 8.28 3.52 -7.15
CA TYR A 50 8.56 2.21 -6.56
C TYR A 50 7.75 2.04 -5.29
N VAL A 51 7.25 0.83 -5.05
CA VAL A 51 6.46 0.46 -3.88
C VAL A 51 7.00 -0.85 -3.31
N GLY A 52 7.44 -0.83 -2.06
CA GLY A 52 7.73 -2.03 -1.28
C GLY A 52 6.46 -2.53 -0.59
N THR A 53 6.17 -3.82 -0.67
CA THR A 53 4.98 -4.41 -0.02
C THR A 53 5.35 -5.12 1.28
N THR A 54 4.36 -5.34 2.14
CA THR A 54 4.40 -6.41 3.16
C THR A 54 3.38 -7.46 2.81
N ARG A 55 3.84 -8.71 2.72
CA ARG A 55 3.03 -9.82 2.24
C ARG A 55 2.00 -10.27 3.24
N ALA A 56 0.80 -10.57 2.74
CA ALA A 56 -0.29 -11.25 3.42
C ALA A 56 -0.61 -10.72 4.83
N ASN A 57 -0.47 -9.41 5.06
CA ASN A 57 -0.67 -8.78 6.36
C ASN A 57 -2.07 -9.03 6.94
N LEU A 58 -3.09 -9.09 6.09
CA LEU A 58 -4.45 -9.40 6.49
C LEU A 58 -4.61 -10.85 6.96
N CYS A 59 -3.91 -11.80 6.33
CA CYS A 59 -3.90 -13.19 6.77
C CYS A 59 -3.11 -13.38 8.06
N MET A 60 -1.99 -12.67 8.21
CA MET A 60 -1.28 -12.62 9.49
C MET A 60 -2.17 -12.05 10.60
N LEU A 61 -2.92 -10.97 10.33
CA LEU A 61 -3.88 -10.41 11.29
C LEU A 61 -4.96 -11.42 11.67
N LYS A 62 -5.51 -12.17 10.70
CA LYS A 62 -6.51 -13.22 10.93
C LYS A 62 -6.00 -14.31 11.87
N VAL A 63 -4.76 -14.78 11.67
CA VAL A 63 -4.15 -15.83 12.48
C VAL A 63 -3.67 -15.31 13.85
N SER A 64 -3.35 -14.03 13.98
CA SER A 64 -2.84 -13.43 15.22
C SER A 64 -3.80 -13.47 16.42
N LYS A 65 -5.07 -13.88 16.21
CA LYS A 65 -6.16 -13.89 17.22
C LYS A 65 -6.40 -12.54 17.90
N ILE A 66 -5.83 -11.45 17.39
CA ILE A 66 -6.13 -10.09 17.83
C ILE A 66 -7.62 -9.82 17.53
N PRO A 67 -8.41 -9.35 18.52
CA PRO A 67 -9.81 -9.04 18.29
C PRO A 67 -9.96 -8.07 17.12
N SER A 68 -10.53 -8.54 16.03
CA SER A 68 -10.81 -7.74 14.84
C SER A 68 -12.31 -7.58 14.69
N ARG A 69 -12.76 -6.42 14.21
CA ARG A 69 -14.18 -6.11 14.00
C ARG A 69 -14.61 -6.36 12.54
N PHE A 70 -13.90 -7.23 11.82
CA PHE A 70 -14.23 -7.54 10.44
C PHE A 70 -15.44 -8.48 10.39
N ALA A 71 -16.55 -8.01 9.81
CA ALA A 71 -17.70 -8.86 9.52
C ALA A 71 -17.39 -9.91 8.44
N PHE A 72 -16.45 -9.59 7.54
CA PHE A 72 -15.94 -10.48 6.50
C PHE A 72 -14.47 -10.16 6.22
N TRP A 73 -13.68 -11.17 5.85
CA TRP A 73 -12.30 -10.99 5.45
C TRP A 73 -12.25 -10.61 3.97
N PRO A 74 -11.53 -9.54 3.58
CA PRO A 74 -11.50 -9.07 2.19
C PRO A 74 -10.59 -9.93 1.29
N VAL A 75 -9.81 -10.84 1.87
CA VAL A 75 -8.91 -11.77 1.20
C VAL A 75 -9.10 -13.15 1.80
N GLU A 76 -9.12 -14.18 0.95
CA GLU A 76 -9.11 -15.56 1.40
C GLU A 76 -7.74 -15.91 1.96
N CYS A 77 -7.74 -16.39 3.19
CA CYS A 77 -6.53 -16.74 3.92
C CYS A 77 -6.56 -18.23 4.22
N PRO A 78 -5.51 -18.99 3.84
CA PRO A 78 -5.39 -20.40 4.19
C PRO A 78 -5.31 -20.57 5.71
N GLU A 79 -5.51 -21.80 6.16
CA GLU A 79 -5.35 -22.16 7.57
C GLU A 79 -3.89 -22.07 8.00
N ASP A 80 -2.98 -22.53 7.13
CA ASP A 80 -1.54 -22.42 7.32
C ASP A 80 -0.95 -21.27 6.46
N LEU A 81 -0.28 -20.32 7.12
CA LEU A 81 0.39 -19.21 6.43
C LEU A 81 1.62 -19.66 5.63
N TYR A 82 2.18 -20.84 5.94
CA TYR A 82 3.30 -21.41 5.17
C TYR A 82 2.89 -21.83 3.76
N ASP A 83 1.58 -21.94 3.48
CA ASP A 83 1.07 -22.20 2.13
C ASP A 83 1.14 -20.95 1.22
N LEU A 84 1.40 -19.77 1.79
CA LEU A 84 1.51 -18.51 1.03
C LEU A 84 2.95 -18.20 0.64
N ASP A 85 3.14 -17.62 -0.55
CA ASP A 85 4.39 -16.93 -0.88
C ASP A 85 4.50 -15.63 -0.07
N MET A 86 5.20 -15.74 1.06
CA MET A 86 5.43 -14.68 2.02
C MET A 86 6.62 -13.76 1.64
N ARG A 87 7.25 -13.95 0.47
CA ARG A 87 8.40 -13.14 0.04
C ARG A 87 7.97 -11.72 -0.32
N ALA A 88 8.60 -10.74 0.33
CA ALA A 88 8.42 -9.32 0.04
C ALA A 88 8.64 -9.01 -1.45
N GLN A 89 7.90 -8.05 -1.99
CA GLN A 89 8.01 -7.63 -3.38
C GLN A 89 8.30 -6.13 -3.47
N ILE A 90 8.98 -5.73 -4.54
CA ILE A 90 9.09 -4.33 -4.97
C ILE A 90 8.43 -4.22 -6.33
N TRP A 91 7.46 -3.33 -6.42
CA TRP A 91 6.72 -3.01 -7.63
C TRP A 91 7.12 -1.65 -8.17
N ARG A 92 7.21 -1.52 -9.49
CA ARG A 92 7.54 -0.28 -10.18
C ARG A 92 6.38 0.12 -11.09
N TYR A 93 5.92 1.35 -10.96
CA TYR A 93 4.98 1.99 -11.87
C TYR A 93 5.71 2.87 -12.86
N ASP A 94 5.42 2.67 -14.15
CA ASP A 94 5.80 3.57 -15.23
C ASP A 94 4.62 4.50 -15.56
N PRO A 95 4.73 5.82 -15.30
CA PRO A 95 3.64 6.76 -15.58
C PRO A 95 3.46 7.07 -17.07
N VAL A 96 4.41 6.73 -17.94
CA VAL A 96 4.34 6.97 -19.39
C VAL A 96 3.47 5.92 -20.06
N VAL A 97 3.70 4.64 -19.75
CA VAL A 97 2.90 3.52 -20.29
C VAL A 97 1.78 3.07 -19.35
N GLU A 98 1.72 3.64 -18.16
CA GLU A 98 0.73 3.35 -17.11
C GLU A 98 0.72 1.89 -16.61
N GLU A 99 1.89 1.26 -16.53
CA GLU A 99 2.02 -0.15 -16.14
C GLU A 99 2.73 -0.36 -14.80
N TRP A 100 2.27 -1.36 -14.05
CA TRP A 100 2.99 -1.91 -12.89
C TRP A 100 3.77 -3.15 -13.28
N ARG A 101 5.00 -3.28 -12.77
CA ARG A 101 5.82 -4.48 -12.91
C ARG A 101 6.49 -4.83 -11.59
N GLU A 102 6.48 -6.10 -11.23
CA GLU A 102 7.32 -6.62 -10.14
C GLU A 102 8.79 -6.56 -10.61
N VAL A 103 9.62 -5.78 -9.92
CA VAL A 103 11.04 -5.59 -10.26
C VAL A 103 11.96 -6.32 -9.29
N TYR A 104 11.44 -6.76 -8.15
CA TYR A 104 12.18 -7.54 -7.19
C TYR A 104 11.26 -8.37 -6.31
N ARG A 105 11.74 -9.56 -5.95
CA ARG A 105 11.14 -10.43 -4.94
C ARG A 105 12.24 -10.88 -3.98
N SER A 106 11.94 -10.88 -2.70
CA SER A 106 12.85 -11.43 -1.68
C SER A 106 13.21 -12.87 -2.04
N PRO A 107 14.46 -13.32 -1.85
CA PRO A 107 14.84 -14.70 -2.10
C PRO A 107 14.33 -15.65 -1.01
N TRP A 108 14.33 -16.95 -1.32
CA TRP A 108 14.27 -18.00 -0.30
C TRP A 108 15.65 -18.16 0.35
N ILE A 109 15.67 -18.50 1.63
CA ILE A 109 16.87 -18.90 2.37
C ILE A 109 16.60 -20.20 3.10
N ASP A 110 17.66 -20.98 3.32
CA ASP A 110 17.58 -22.23 4.07
C ASP A 110 17.54 -21.96 5.57
N SER A 111 16.55 -22.55 6.25
CA SER A 111 16.53 -22.66 7.71
C SER A 111 17.54 -23.72 8.18
N VAL A 112 17.97 -23.60 9.43
CA VAL A 112 18.78 -24.61 10.14
C VAL A 112 18.11 -25.99 10.11
N GLU A 113 16.78 -26.03 10.04
CA GLU A 113 15.98 -27.26 9.96
C GLU A 113 15.73 -27.75 8.52
N GLY A 114 16.37 -27.14 7.51
CA GLY A 114 16.24 -27.53 6.10
C GLY A 114 14.96 -27.05 5.40
N LYS A 115 14.13 -26.24 6.06
CA LYS A 115 12.95 -25.59 5.45
C LYS A 115 13.33 -24.29 4.76
N CYS A 116 12.85 -24.06 3.54
CA CYS A 116 12.98 -22.77 2.87
C CYS A 116 12.05 -21.73 3.51
N ILE A 117 12.60 -20.58 3.94
CA ILE A 117 11.84 -19.44 4.48
C ILE A 117 12.11 -18.18 3.65
N PRO A 118 11.18 -17.22 3.56
CA PRO A 118 11.47 -15.96 2.88
C PRO A 118 12.54 -15.20 3.67
N ARG A 119 13.52 -14.61 2.99
CA ARG A 119 14.50 -13.75 3.67
C ARG A 119 13.82 -12.53 4.30
N ASP A 120 12.92 -11.89 3.55
CA ASP A 120 12.17 -10.72 3.97
C ASP A 120 10.68 -10.90 3.66
N MET A 121 9.81 -10.53 4.62
CA MET A 121 8.35 -10.50 4.42
C MET A 121 7.80 -9.11 4.10
N GLY A 122 8.61 -8.06 4.26
CA GLY A 122 8.26 -6.73 3.75
C GLY A 122 9.45 -5.78 3.58
N TYR A 123 9.31 -4.82 2.66
CA TYR A 123 10.30 -3.75 2.43
C TYR A 123 9.73 -2.39 2.84
N ARG A 124 10.38 -1.74 3.81
CA ARG A 124 9.95 -0.48 4.45
C ARG A 124 10.84 0.69 4.04
#